data_AF-A0A953SVJ9-F1
#
_entry.id   AF-A0A953SVJ9-F1
#
_cell.length_a   1.000
_cell.length_b   1.000
_cell.length_c   1.000
_cell.angle_alpha   90.00
_cell.angle_beta   90.00
_cell.angle_gamma   90.00
#
_symmetry.space_group_name_H-M   'P 1'
#
loop_
_entity.id
_entity.type
_entity.pdbx_description
1 polymer ?
#
loop_
_entity_poly.entity_id
_entity_poly.type
_entity_poly.pdbx_seq_one_letter_code
_entity_poly.pdbx_strand_id
1 'polypeptide(L)'
;MRFDTVRFGFLLGLLAPAVGLLAYSTFAVTVLRPELELGFLFKRMLFGIRSNIAPTLSLSLLADVVLFFALDRRRMLKAMRGVIAAMLVYGAVIVLLLLLWGRSFM
;
A
#
# COMPACT_ATOMS: atom_id res chain seq x y z
N MET A 1 -12.38 -14.53 -19.71
CA MET A 1 -12.15 -13.56 -18.61
C MET A 1 -11.16 -12.49 -19.07
N ARG A 2 -11.64 -11.34 -19.56
CA ARG A 2 -10.79 -10.29 -20.19
C ARG A 2 -9.77 -9.65 -19.24
N PHE A 3 -10.04 -9.71 -17.93
CA PHE A 3 -9.23 -9.09 -16.88
C PHE A 3 -8.18 -10.03 -16.26
N ASP A 4 -8.18 -11.33 -16.59
CA ASP A 4 -7.18 -12.27 -16.06
C ASP A 4 -5.86 -12.13 -16.82
N THR A 5 -5.15 -11.05 -16.54
CA THR A 5 -3.84 -10.76 -17.12
C THR A 5 -2.88 -10.30 -16.04
N VAL A 6 -1.59 -10.62 -16.23
CA VAL A 6 -0.53 -10.21 -15.29
C VAL A 6 -0.47 -8.69 -15.16
N ARG A 7 -0.63 -7.95 -16.27
CA ARG A 7 -0.63 -6.48 -16.28
C ARG A 7 -1.76 -5.90 -15.44
N PHE A 8 -2.97 -6.44 -15.57
CA PHE A 8 -4.12 -5.98 -14.79
C PHE A 8 -3.90 -6.20 -13.29
N GLY A 9 -3.43 -7.40 -12.92
CA GLY A 9 -3.07 -7.72 -11.55
C GLY A 9 -1.98 -6.81 -10.98
N PHE A 10 -0.95 -6.52 -11.78
CA PHE A 10 0.15 -5.65 -11.38
C PHE A 10 -0.32 -4.21 -11.13
N LEU A 11 -1.13 -3.65 -12.01
CA LEU A 11 -1.72 -2.32 -11.82
C LEU A 11 -2.61 -2.26 -10.58
N LEU A 12 -3.42 -3.30 -10.35
CA LEU A 12 -4.26 -3.38 -9.16
C LEU A 12 -3.42 -3.49 -7.88
N GLY A 13 -2.38 -4.32 -7.86
CA GLY A 13 -1.46 -4.41 -6.73
C GLY A 13 -0.63 -3.15 -6.51
N LEU A 14 -0.43 -2.33 -7.55
CA LEU A 14 0.20 -1.03 -7.39
C LEU A 14 -0.76 0.00 -6.76
N LEU A 15 -2.05 -0.08 -7.11
CA LEU A 15 -3.06 0.87 -6.63
C LEU A 15 -3.64 0.48 -5.26
N ALA A 16 -3.68 -0.80 -4.93
CA ALA A 16 -4.30 -1.28 -3.70
C ALA A 16 -3.69 -0.69 -2.42
N PRO A 17 -2.36 -0.53 -2.28
CA PRO A 17 -1.77 0.13 -1.11
C PRO A 17 -2.18 1.60 -1.00
N ALA A 18 -2.24 2.32 -2.12
CA ALA A 18 -2.71 3.72 -2.13
C ALA A 18 -4.18 3.81 -1.70
N VAL A 19 -5.03 2.91 -2.19
CA VAL A 19 -6.44 2.82 -1.78
C VAL A 19 -6.57 2.43 -0.31
N GLY A 20 -5.76 1.49 0.16
CA GLY A 20 -5.73 1.07 1.57
C GLY A 20 -5.33 2.21 2.51
N LEU A 21 -4.32 3.00 2.12
CA LEU A 21 -3.89 4.18 2.86
C LEU A 21 -5.01 5.22 2.93
N LEU A 22 -5.68 5.51 1.80
CA LEU A 22 -6.81 6.42 1.77
C LEU A 22 -7.95 5.92 2.65
N ALA A 23 -8.35 4.66 2.52
CA ALA A 23 -9.41 4.05 3.31
C ALA A 23 -9.12 4.08 4.82
N TYR A 24 -7.86 3.81 5.21
CA TYR A 24 -7.45 3.92 6.61
C TYR A 24 -7.49 5.37 7.10
N SER A 25 -6.99 6.32 6.31
CA SER A 25 -6.98 7.73 6.70
C SER A 25 -8.39 8.31 6.82
N THR A 26 -9.31 7.95 5.93
CA THR A 26 -10.71 8.37 6.01
C THR A 26 -11.37 7.74 7.24
N PHE A 27 -11.20 6.43 7.46
CA PHE A 27 -11.72 5.75 8.64
C PHE A 27 -11.18 6.36 9.95
N ALA A 28 -9.88 6.65 10.01
CA ALA A 28 -9.24 7.24 11.18
C ALA A 28 -9.82 8.62 11.52
N VAL A 29 -10.06 9.47 10.50
CA VAL A 29 -10.68 10.78 10.71
C VAL A 29 -12.15 10.64 11.07
N THR A 30 -12.92 9.75 10.43
CA THR A 30 -14.35 9.65 10.72
C THR A 30 -14.66 8.98 12.06
N VAL A 31 -13.84 8.02 12.51
CA VAL A 31 -14.17 7.15 13.65
C VAL A 31 -13.28 7.39 14.86
N LEU A 32 -11.97 7.58 14.67
CA LEU A 32 -11.01 7.64 15.79
C LEU A 32 -10.72 9.07 16.25
N ARG A 33 -10.61 10.01 15.31
CA ARG A 33 -10.17 11.39 15.56
C ARG A 33 -10.88 12.37 14.62
N PRO A 34 -12.19 12.65 14.83
CA PRO A 34 -12.96 13.57 14.00
C PRO A 34 -12.46 15.02 14.02
N GLU A 35 -11.66 15.37 15.01
CA GLU A 35 -11.04 16.69 15.15
C GLU A 35 -9.85 16.89 14.18
N LEU A 36 -9.31 15.83 13.57
CA LEU A 36 -8.18 15.92 12.66
C LEU A 36 -8.63 16.01 11.21
N GLU A 37 -8.15 17.01 10.47
CA GLU A 37 -8.36 17.07 9.03
C GLU A 37 -7.63 15.94 8.29
N LEU A 38 -8.30 15.39 7.26
CA LEU A 38 -7.79 14.31 6.42
C LEU A 38 -6.42 14.61 5.80
N GLY A 39 -6.26 15.83 5.28
CA GLY A 39 -4.99 16.28 4.71
C GLY A 39 -3.87 16.38 5.75
N PHE A 40 -4.19 16.81 6.97
CA PHE A 40 -3.22 16.91 8.07
C PHE A 40 -2.78 15.52 8.54
N LEU A 41 -3.71 14.58 8.71
CA LEU A 41 -3.41 13.20 9.12
C LEU A 41 -2.59 12.46 8.05
N PHE A 42 -2.97 12.60 6.79
CA PHE A 42 -2.26 12.02 5.65
C PHE A 42 -0.83 12.58 5.54
N LYS A 43 -0.67 13.90 5.64
CA LYS A 43 0.64 14.56 5.65
C LYS A 43 1.49 14.13 6.84
N ARG A 44 0.88 13.94 8.01
CA ARG A 44 1.58 13.46 9.21
C ARG A 44 1.96 11.97 9.13
N MET A 45 1.19 11.15 8.44
CA MET A 45 1.52 9.73 8.22
C MET A 45 2.65 9.55 7.19
N LEU A 46 2.65 10.34 6.12
CA LEU A 46 3.66 10.24 5.05
C LEU A 46 4.91 11.09 5.30
N PHE A 47 4.76 12.25 5.94
CA PHE A 47 5.84 13.23 6.13
C PHE A 47 6.09 13.62 7.60
N GLY A 48 5.37 13.00 8.54
CA GLY A 48 5.60 13.24 9.97
C GLY A 48 6.83 12.51 10.52
N ILE A 49 6.96 12.51 11.84
CA ILE A 49 8.10 11.94 12.61
C ILE A 49 8.51 10.58 12.02
N ARG A 50 9.80 10.42 11.66
CA ARG A 50 10.41 9.27 10.95
C ARG A 50 9.88 7.88 11.34
N SER A 51 9.50 7.70 12.60
CA SER A 51 8.97 6.43 13.14
C SER A 51 7.64 5.98 12.51
N ASN A 52 6.81 6.90 12.00
CA ASN A 52 5.45 6.56 11.54
C ASN A 52 5.36 6.10 10.08
N ILE A 53 6.40 6.31 9.27
CA ILE A 53 6.36 6.01 7.83
C ILE A 53 6.34 4.50 7.59
N ALA A 54 7.23 3.75 8.25
CA ALA A 54 7.33 2.29 8.05
C ALA A 54 6.07 1.52 8.53
N PRO A 55 5.46 1.81 9.69
CA PRO A 55 4.19 1.22 10.09
C PRO A 55 3.04 1.56 9.14
N THR A 56 2.96 2.82 8.68
CA THR A 56 1.89 3.25 7.76
C THR A 56 2.01 2.55 6.41
N LEU A 57 3.21 2.44 5.85
CA LEU A 57 3.45 1.70 4.60
C LEU A 57 3.15 0.21 4.76
N SER A 58 3.56 -0.40 5.88
CA SER A 58 3.25 -1.80 6.18
C SER A 58 1.74 -2.06 6.28
N LEU A 59 0.99 -1.16 6.90
CA LEU A 59 -0.48 -1.21 6.98
C LEU A 59 -1.13 -1.08 5.59
N SER A 60 -0.60 -0.20 4.74
CA SER A 60 -1.12 -0.03 3.38
C SER A 60 -0.92 -1.29 2.52
N LEU A 61 0.20 -2.01 2.69
CA LEU A 61 0.48 -3.26 2.00
C LEU A 61 -0.47 -4.40 2.40
N LEU A 62 -1.13 -4.33 3.57
CA LEU A 62 -2.16 -5.31 3.92
C LEU A 62 -3.39 -5.22 3.00
N ALA A 63 -3.61 -4.10 2.31
CA ALA A 63 -4.68 -3.98 1.32
C ALA A 63 -4.48 -4.92 0.12
N ASP A 64 -3.24 -5.23 -0.24
CA ASP A 64 -2.94 -6.21 -1.30
C ASP A 64 -3.37 -7.63 -0.93
N VAL A 65 -3.37 -7.98 0.37
CA VAL A 65 -3.84 -9.29 0.85
C VAL A 65 -5.34 -9.43 0.59
N VAL A 66 -6.12 -8.38 0.89
CA VAL A 66 -7.56 -8.37 0.62
C VAL A 66 -7.83 -8.49 -0.88
N LEU A 67 -7.07 -7.76 -1.69
CA LEU A 67 -7.15 -7.83 -3.16
C LEU A 67 -6.80 -9.23 -3.67
N PHE A 68 -5.78 -9.87 -3.11
CA PHE A 68 -5.34 -11.21 -3.48
C PHE A 68 -6.47 -12.24 -3.27
N PHE A 69 -7.10 -12.25 -2.09
CA PHE A 69 -8.23 -13.15 -1.82
C PHE A 69 -9.46 -12.84 -2.68
N ALA A 70 -9.71 -11.56 -3.01
CA ALA A 70 -10.79 -11.18 -3.91
C ALA A 70 -10.58 -11.73 -5.34
N LEU A 71 -9.34 -11.75 -5.83
CA LEU A 71 -8.97 -12.34 -7.12
C LEU A 71 -8.98 -13.87 -7.11
N ASP A 72 -8.60 -14.49 -5.98
CA ASP A 72 -8.64 -15.94 -5.77
C ASP A 72 -10.08 -16.49 -5.87
N ARG A 73 -11.04 -15.83 -5.22
CA ARG A 73 -12.48 -16.17 -5.35
C ARG A 73 -12.97 -16.14 -6.79
N ARG A 74 -12.37 -15.32 -7.65
CA ARG A 74 -12.70 -15.20 -9.07
C ARG A 74 -11.84 -16.11 -9.96
N ARG A 75 -10.98 -16.95 -9.38
CA ARG A 75 -10.03 -17.85 -10.07
C ARG A 75 -9.10 -17.12 -11.07
N MET A 76 -8.72 -15.87 -10.77
CA MET A 76 -7.91 -15.03 -11.66
C MET A 76 -6.40 -15.20 -11.39
N LEU A 77 -5.87 -16.38 -11.68
CA LEU A 77 -4.49 -16.77 -11.34
C LEU A 77 -3.42 -15.87 -11.97
N LYS A 78 -3.63 -15.37 -13.20
CA LYS A 78 -2.65 -14.49 -13.86
C LYS A 78 -2.63 -13.11 -13.21
N ALA A 79 -3.80 -12.60 -12.83
CA ALA A 79 -3.89 -11.34 -12.09
C ALA A 79 -3.24 -11.47 -10.69
N MET A 80 -3.42 -12.60 -9.99
CA MET A 80 -2.76 -12.84 -8.70
C MET A 80 -1.23 -12.79 -8.81
N ARG A 81 -0.64 -13.37 -9.87
CA ARG A 81 0.81 -13.26 -10.14
C ARG A 81 1.25 -11.81 -10.37
N GLY A 82 0.40 -11.00 -10.99
CA GLY A 82 0.61 -9.56 -11.15
C GLY A 82 0.64 -8.82 -9.81
N VAL A 83 -0.29 -9.11 -8.90
CA VAL A 83 -0.33 -8.52 -7.54
C VAL A 83 0.94 -8.88 -6.77
N ILE A 84 1.35 -10.15 -6.80
CA ILE A 84 2.61 -10.58 -6.17
C ILE A 84 3.81 -9.84 -6.74
N ALA A 85 3.87 -9.66 -8.07
CA ALA A 85 4.94 -8.90 -8.70
C ALA A 85 4.95 -7.43 -8.25
N ALA A 86 3.78 -6.80 -8.07
CA ALA A 86 3.67 -5.45 -7.54
C ALA A 86 4.15 -5.36 -6.08
N MET A 87 3.76 -6.33 -5.23
CA MET A 87 4.26 -6.42 -3.85
C MET A 87 5.78 -6.53 -3.79
N LEU A 88 6.39 -7.33 -4.67
CA LEU A 88 7.85 -7.45 -4.74
C LEU A 88 8.52 -6.13 -5.16
N VAL A 89 7.94 -5.43 -6.14
CA VAL A 89 8.42 -4.09 -6.54
C VAL A 89 8.35 -3.11 -5.37
N TYR A 90 7.22 -3.08 -4.65
CA TYR A 90 7.08 -2.24 -3.45
C TYR A 90 8.11 -2.60 -2.37
N GLY A 91 8.27 -3.88 -2.06
CA GLY A 91 9.26 -4.35 -1.11
C GLY A 91 10.68 -3.91 -1.49
N ALA A 92 11.04 -4.07 -2.76
CA ALA A 92 12.33 -3.62 -3.29
C ALA A 92 12.51 -2.10 -3.18
N VAL A 93 11.49 -1.31 -3.50
CA VAL A 93 11.51 0.16 -3.37
C VAL A 93 11.67 0.58 -1.90
N ILE A 94 10.93 -0.05 -0.97
CA ILE A 94 11.03 0.24 0.47
C ILE A 94 12.44 -0.06 0.99
N VAL A 95 12.99 -1.22 0.64
CA VAL A 95 14.35 -1.61 1.03
C VAL A 95 15.39 -0.66 0.42
N LEU A 96 15.24 -0.28 -0.85
CA LEU A 96 16.14 0.67 -1.51
C LEU A 96 16.09 2.05 -0.85
N LEU A 97 14.89 2.55 -0.53
CA LEU A 97 14.71 3.80 0.20
C LEU A 97 15.38 3.72 1.58
N LEU A 98 15.18 2.62 2.31
CA LEU A 98 15.81 2.39 3.61
C LEU A 98 17.35 2.41 3.50
N LEU A 99 17.91 1.75 2.49
CA LEU A 99 19.35 1.71 2.22
C LEU A 99 19.92 3.08 1.84
N LEU A 100 19.29 3.79 0.90
CA LEU A 100 19.71 5.13 0.48
C LEU A 100 19.67 6.14 1.64
N TRP A 101 18.62 6.06 2.45
CA TRP A 101 18.48 6.93 3.61
C TRP A 101 19.48 6.60 4.71
N GLY A 102 19.78 5.32 4.91
CA GLY A 102 20.83 4.87 5.84
C GLY A 102 22.23 5.37 5.48
N ARG A 103 22.55 5.46 4.18
CA ARG A 103 23.83 6.03 3.71
C ARG A 103 23.94 7.54 3.85
N SER A 104 22.82 8.25 3.96
CA SER A 104 22.82 9.72 4.10
C SER A 104 23.22 10.19 5.52
N PHE A 105 23.54 9.26 6.42
CA PHE A 105 23.91 9.47 7.82
C PHE A 105 25.30 8.91 8.18
N MET A 106 26.10 8.47 7.19
CA MET A 106 27.54 8.18 7.35
C MET A 106 28.38 9.25 6.70
#